data_AF-A0A374W8I5-F1
#
_entry.id   AF-A0A374W8I5-F1
#
_cell.length_a   1.000
_cell.length_b   1.000
_cell.length_c   1.000
_cell.angle_alpha   90.00
_cell.angle_beta   90.00
_cell.angle_gamma   90.00
#
_symmetry.space_group_name_H-M   'P 1'
#
loop_
_entity.id
_entity.type
_entity.pdbx_description
1 polymer ?
#
loop_
_entity_poly.entity_id
_entity_poly.type
_entity_poly.pdbx_seq_one_letter_code
_entity_poly.pdbx_strand_id
1 'polypeptide(L)'
;MVNYRLYLRQWVFLTLVFLLVIQKVHGQEKIVSPPPAVGIKTNLLYDATSTLNLGVEFRTGRRTSFDMSANWNPFSFSDNRKWKHLLIQPEFRYWTKETFSGHFLGLHAHYAYYNIGGLPNSIFSDYMATHRFQGWLAGAGLSYGYRWNFTRNWGMEATLGVGYAYLNYSKYECVTCGKKLGDATRHYFGPTKAGITLIYTFGGKKKATVSPAPLNIPEVVSETTTPVIPVEETEPKVVTILPEKSEIEILSEKYPFVLPASEFDPANPIRYYNDERDNVLTVYYPVNKSVIESYFAGNSATLAALLDAVRSIVNSKETKICRIVIAGFASPEGSASVNEQLAGERAAAVRDYILANTPVSKETILLHNGSADWQGLRRLVAADSNVPSQREVLEIIDTRPIWDSRTQTGRQTLLHQLNGGRSWEYMKTNLFPKLRNGTFIRVYWSSTDR
;
A
#
# COMPACT_ATOMS: atom_id res chain seq x y z
N MET A 1 -3.96 46.70 19.72
CA MET A 1 -2.60 46.33 20.18
C MET A 1 -2.65 44.93 20.77
N VAL A 2 -2.19 43.93 20.00
CA VAL A 2 -2.17 42.51 20.40
C VAL A 2 -1.04 42.31 21.41
N ASN A 3 -1.33 41.64 22.52
CA ASN A 3 -0.43 41.55 23.66
C ASN A 3 0.68 40.51 23.42
N TYR A 4 1.75 40.91 22.73
CA TYR A 4 2.90 40.07 22.36
C TYR A 4 3.62 39.40 23.56
N ARG A 5 3.38 39.88 24.79
CA ARG A 5 4.02 39.37 26.02
C ARG A 5 3.53 37.98 26.44
N LEU A 6 2.33 37.54 26.03
CA LEU A 6 1.80 36.22 26.38
C LEU A 6 2.38 35.11 25.48
N TYR A 7 2.58 35.41 24.19
CA TYR A 7 3.14 34.47 23.22
C TYR A 7 4.64 34.21 23.49
N LEU A 8 5.41 35.24 23.87
CA LEU A 8 6.84 35.07 24.15
C LEU A 8 7.10 34.13 25.35
N ARG A 9 6.23 34.16 26.36
CA ARG A 9 6.29 33.23 27.52
C ARG A 9 5.97 31.79 27.15
N GLN A 10 5.04 31.56 26.23
CA GLN A 10 4.69 30.21 25.75
C GLN A 10 5.79 29.62 24.85
N TRP A 11 6.40 30.44 24.00
CA TRP A 11 7.54 30.01 23.18
C TRP A 11 8.74 29.69 24.05
N VAL A 12 9.14 30.55 25.00
CA VAL A 12 10.27 30.28 25.92
C VAL A 12 10.04 29.01 26.76
N PHE A 13 8.82 28.73 27.20
CA PHE A 13 8.50 27.50 27.93
C PHE A 13 8.61 26.26 27.03
N LEU A 14 8.13 26.32 25.79
CA LEU A 14 8.27 25.23 24.82
C LEU A 14 9.72 25.00 24.39
N THR A 15 10.53 26.04 24.20
CA THR A 15 11.97 25.90 23.94
C THR A 15 12.73 25.38 25.14
N LEU A 16 12.36 25.76 26.37
CA LEU A 16 12.97 25.24 27.61
C LEU A 16 12.62 23.76 27.84
N VAL A 17 11.39 23.33 27.55
CA VAL A 17 11.01 21.91 27.57
C VAL A 17 11.76 21.14 26.49
N PHE A 18 11.89 21.70 25.29
CA PHE A 18 12.67 21.09 24.19
C PHE A 18 14.17 20.98 24.53
N LEU A 19 14.76 21.98 25.19
CA LEU A 19 16.15 21.98 25.65
C LEU A 19 16.38 21.05 26.86
N LEU A 20 15.41 20.92 27.77
CA LEU A 20 15.47 19.96 28.88
C LEU A 20 15.40 18.49 28.41
N VAL A 21 14.72 18.22 27.29
CA VAL A 21 14.71 16.89 26.66
C VAL A 21 16.03 16.55 25.96
N ILE A 22 16.80 17.57 25.52
CA ILE A 22 18.10 17.36 24.88
C ILE A 22 19.24 17.20 25.91
N GLN A 23 19.09 17.72 27.14
CA GLN A 23 20.19 17.75 28.13
C GLN A 23 20.32 16.56 29.09
N LYS A 24 19.59 15.45 28.90
CA LYS A 24 19.85 14.21 29.66
C LYS A 24 20.18 13.02 28.75
N VAL A 25 21.34 13.08 28.08
CA VAL A 25 22.02 11.88 27.58
C VAL A 25 23.53 11.97 27.85
N HIS A 26 23.91 12.26 29.10
CA HIS A 26 25.26 11.98 29.59
C HIS A 26 25.17 11.60 31.07
N GLY A 27 25.41 10.32 31.37
CA GLY A 27 25.40 9.77 32.72
C GLY A 27 25.21 8.25 32.69
N GLN A 28 26.26 7.52 33.07
CA GLN A 28 26.43 6.06 33.00
C GLN A 28 25.35 5.27 33.76
N GLU A 29 24.93 4.13 33.19
CA GLU A 29 25.17 2.80 33.77
C GLU A 29 24.83 1.70 32.75
N LYS A 30 25.64 0.63 32.73
CA LYS A 30 25.50 -0.53 31.83
C LYS A 30 24.27 -1.36 32.22
N ILE A 31 23.09 -0.92 31.82
CA ILE A 31 21.95 -1.81 31.56
C ILE A 31 21.96 -2.03 30.06
N VAL A 32 21.83 -3.28 29.59
CA VAL A 32 21.66 -3.58 28.16
C VAL A 32 20.30 -3.01 27.71
N SER A 33 20.24 -1.70 27.52
CA SER A 33 19.06 -0.99 27.04
C SER A 33 18.91 -1.29 25.55
N PRO A 34 17.71 -1.67 25.08
CA PRO A 34 17.46 -1.75 23.64
C PRO A 34 17.82 -0.42 22.99
N PRO A 35 18.38 -0.40 21.77
CA PRO A 35 18.79 0.83 21.13
C PRO A 35 17.65 1.85 21.10
N PRO A 36 17.94 3.16 21.24
CA PRO A 36 16.92 4.20 21.18
C PRO A 36 16.16 4.08 19.87
N ALA A 37 14.83 4.12 19.97
CA ALA A 37 13.94 4.09 18.82
C ALA A 37 12.88 5.16 18.97
N VAL A 38 12.68 5.93 17.90
CA VAL A 38 11.73 7.03 17.82
C VAL A 38 10.78 6.75 16.67
N GLY A 39 9.49 6.69 16.94
CA GLY A 39 8.44 6.61 15.93
C GLY A 39 7.91 8.00 15.59
N ILE A 40 7.80 8.32 14.30
CA ILE A 40 7.00 9.45 13.80
C ILE A 40 5.69 8.86 13.26
N LYS A 41 4.57 9.54 13.55
CA LYS A 41 3.23 8.97 13.42
C LYS A 41 2.26 9.97 12.80
N THR A 42 1.34 9.46 12.00
CA THR A 42 0.17 10.21 11.50
C THR A 42 -1.07 9.32 11.49
N ASN A 43 -2.15 9.79 12.11
CA ASN A 43 -3.45 9.14 12.19
C ASN A 43 -4.31 9.54 10.99
N LEU A 44 -4.56 8.57 10.12
CA LEU A 44 -5.27 8.73 8.86
C LEU A 44 -6.76 9.05 9.05
N LEU A 45 -7.33 8.76 10.24
CA LEU A 45 -8.72 9.14 10.51
C LEU A 45 -8.93 10.65 10.57
N TYR A 46 -7.89 11.42 10.89
CA TYR A 46 -7.97 12.88 10.94
C TYR A 46 -8.05 13.53 9.55
N ASP A 47 -7.64 12.83 8.49
CA ASP A 47 -7.75 13.31 7.10
C ASP A 47 -9.22 13.50 6.70
N ALA A 48 -10.12 12.64 7.20
CA ALA A 48 -11.56 12.76 7.00
C ALA A 48 -12.15 14.06 7.60
N THR A 49 -11.44 14.66 8.56
CA THR A 49 -11.81 15.94 9.19
C THR A 49 -10.95 17.10 8.71
N SER A 50 -10.06 16.87 7.73
CA SER A 50 -9.02 17.80 7.28
C SER A 50 -8.14 18.33 8.43
N THR A 51 -7.90 17.49 9.44
CA THR A 51 -7.08 17.84 10.61
C THR A 51 -5.66 17.38 10.39
N LEU A 52 -4.72 18.32 10.36
CA LEU A 52 -3.30 18.03 10.28
C LEU A 52 -2.88 17.40 11.60
N ASN A 53 -2.16 16.29 11.56
CA ASN A 53 -1.76 15.62 12.78
C ASN A 53 -0.35 15.05 12.67
N LEU A 54 0.38 15.11 13.78
CA LEU A 54 1.73 14.58 13.90
C LEU A 54 1.92 14.03 15.31
N GLY A 55 2.43 12.81 15.38
CA GLY A 55 2.79 12.14 16.62
C GLY A 55 4.25 11.74 16.65
N VAL A 56 4.82 11.74 17.86
CA VAL A 56 6.13 11.18 18.16
C VAL A 56 5.99 10.16 19.29
N GLU A 57 6.67 9.03 19.16
CA GLU A 57 6.65 7.97 20.16
C GLU A 57 8.07 7.51 20.50
N PHE A 58 8.39 7.53 21.80
CA PHE A 58 9.70 7.19 22.32
C PHE A 58 9.62 5.87 23.11
N ARG A 59 10.58 4.97 22.88
CA ARG A 59 10.76 3.81 23.74
C ARG A 59 11.28 4.27 25.11
N THR A 60 10.55 3.95 26.18
CA THR A 60 10.98 4.23 27.56
C THR A 60 11.49 2.98 28.29
N GLY A 61 11.18 1.79 27.78
CA GLY A 61 11.64 0.52 28.36
C GLY A 61 11.41 -0.68 27.43
N ARG A 62 11.58 -1.90 27.96
CA ARG A 62 11.36 -3.16 27.19
C ARG A 62 9.90 -3.40 26.81
N ARG A 63 8.97 -2.86 27.61
CA ARG A 63 7.51 -2.99 27.44
C ARG A 63 6.77 -1.67 27.58
N THR A 64 7.47 -0.54 27.55
CA THR A 64 6.86 0.78 27.76
C THR A 64 7.32 1.76 26.71
N SER A 65 6.40 2.63 26.31
CA SER A 65 6.66 3.79 25.45
C SER A 65 5.86 5.00 25.91
N PHE A 66 6.27 6.17 25.41
CA PHE A 66 5.56 7.42 25.58
C PHE A 66 5.24 7.99 24.20
N ASP A 67 3.96 8.20 23.91
CA ASP A 67 3.41 8.76 22.69
C ASP A 67 2.94 10.20 22.97
N MET A 68 3.15 11.10 22.03
CA MET A 68 2.65 12.47 22.10
C MET A 68 2.22 12.90 20.71
N SER A 69 0.95 13.30 20.58
CA SER A 69 0.41 13.83 19.33
C SER A 69 -0.07 15.26 19.46
N ALA A 70 0.08 16.00 18.36
CA ALA A 70 -0.51 17.31 18.14
C ALA A 70 -1.40 17.25 16.90
N ASN A 71 -2.63 17.72 17.03
CA ASN A 71 -3.66 17.66 16.00
C ASN A 71 -4.23 19.07 15.81
N TRP A 72 -4.07 19.64 14.64
CA TRP A 72 -4.38 21.03 14.35
C TRP A 72 -5.24 21.15 13.10
N ASN A 73 -6.36 21.84 13.25
CA ASN A 73 -7.22 22.22 12.15
C ASN A 73 -7.47 23.73 12.21
N PRO A 74 -6.97 24.54 11.27
CA PRO A 74 -7.21 25.98 11.23
C PRO A 74 -8.43 26.38 10.38
N PHE A 75 -9.07 25.45 9.70
CA PHE A 75 -9.92 25.76 8.55
C PHE A 75 -11.34 26.18 8.95
N SER A 76 -11.87 27.12 8.15
CA SER A 76 -13.29 27.39 8.01
C SER A 76 -13.71 26.93 6.62
N PHE A 77 -14.80 26.17 6.53
CA PHE A 77 -15.30 25.59 5.29
C PHE A 77 -16.43 26.43 4.70
N SER A 78 -16.98 26.02 3.55
CA SER A 78 -18.17 26.61 2.93
C SER A 78 -19.34 26.68 3.92
N ASP A 79 -20.24 27.65 3.71
CA ASP A 79 -21.33 28.01 4.64
C ASP A 79 -20.81 28.44 6.03
N ASN A 80 -19.52 28.81 6.07
CA ASN A 80 -18.77 29.25 7.22
C ASN A 80 -18.76 28.23 8.39
N ARG A 81 -18.98 26.94 8.07
CA ARG A 81 -18.73 25.82 9.00
C ARG A 81 -17.33 25.95 9.61
N LYS A 82 -17.27 25.92 10.95
CA LYS A 82 -16.00 26.03 11.69
C LYS A 82 -15.63 24.67 12.25
N TRP A 83 -14.43 24.21 11.92
CA TRP A 83 -13.82 23.01 12.51
C TRP A 83 -12.42 23.38 12.98
N LYS A 84 -12.32 24.38 13.87
CA LYS A 84 -11.01 24.86 14.32
C LYS A 84 -10.65 24.23 15.63
N HIS A 85 -9.50 23.58 15.72
CA HIS A 85 -8.98 23.10 17.00
C HIS A 85 -7.47 22.91 16.99
N LEU A 86 -6.90 22.92 18.19
CA LEU A 86 -5.58 22.37 18.49
C LEU A 86 -5.77 21.39 19.64
N LEU A 87 -5.44 20.13 19.44
CA LEU A 87 -5.51 19.04 20.41
C LEU A 87 -4.13 18.45 20.63
N ILE A 88 -3.67 18.43 21.88
CA ILE A 88 -2.46 17.72 22.31
C ILE A 88 -2.87 16.50 23.15
N GLN A 89 -2.31 15.33 22.84
CA GLN A 89 -2.70 14.08 23.47
C GLN A 89 -1.47 13.22 23.82
N PRO A 90 -0.84 13.44 24.99
CA PRO A 90 0.20 12.55 25.50
C PRO A 90 -0.38 11.25 26.02
N GLU A 91 0.36 10.16 25.87
CA GLU A 91 -0.06 8.82 26.26
C GLU A 91 1.12 7.97 26.71
N PHE A 92 1.01 7.42 27.91
CA PHE A 92 1.91 6.37 28.37
C PHE A 92 1.37 5.01 27.94
N ARG A 93 2.20 4.16 27.35
CA ARG A 93 1.79 2.87 26.79
C ARG A 93 2.54 1.71 27.41
N TYR A 94 1.81 0.67 27.76
CA TYR A 94 2.34 -0.63 28.17
C TYR A 94 2.07 -1.68 27.09
N TRP A 95 3.12 -2.38 26.66
CA TRP A 95 3.09 -3.40 25.62
C TRP A 95 3.07 -4.79 26.23
N THR A 96 2.20 -5.67 25.74
CA THR A 96 2.07 -7.03 26.29
C THR A 96 3.28 -7.92 26.00
N LYS A 97 3.99 -7.66 24.88
CA LYS A 97 5.17 -8.41 24.44
C LYS A 97 6.46 -7.60 24.59
N GLU A 98 6.85 -6.92 23.53
CA GLU A 98 7.98 -6.00 23.51
C GLU A 98 7.51 -4.65 22.96
N THR A 99 8.17 -3.57 23.38
CA THR A 99 7.83 -2.21 22.92
C THR A 99 7.81 -2.14 21.40
N PHE A 100 6.70 -1.62 20.86
CA PHE A 100 6.40 -1.50 19.44
C PHE A 100 5.96 -2.79 18.75
N SER A 101 5.51 -3.82 19.48
CA SER A 101 5.06 -5.08 18.90
C SER A 101 3.74 -5.57 19.49
N GLY A 102 2.72 -5.72 18.64
CA GLY A 102 1.44 -6.31 18.99
C GLY A 102 0.57 -5.41 19.86
N HIS A 103 -0.03 -5.97 20.91
CA HIS A 103 -1.00 -5.29 21.75
C HIS A 103 -0.36 -4.31 22.74
N PHE A 104 -1.03 -3.18 22.95
CA PHE A 104 -0.71 -2.25 24.02
C PHE A 104 -1.95 -1.72 24.73
N LEU A 105 -1.76 -1.33 25.98
CA LEU A 105 -2.71 -0.56 26.79
C LEU A 105 -2.11 0.83 27.01
N GLY A 106 -2.91 1.87 26.84
CA GLY A 106 -2.49 3.25 27.03
C GLY A 106 -3.25 3.96 28.14
N LEU A 107 -2.57 4.88 28.80
CA LEU A 107 -3.15 5.91 29.66
C LEU A 107 -2.86 7.25 28.98
N HIS A 108 -3.90 7.91 28.49
CA HIS A 108 -3.76 9.18 27.78
C HIS A 108 -4.38 10.34 28.55
N ALA A 109 -3.74 11.50 28.45
CA ALA A 109 -4.36 12.78 28.75
C ALA A 109 -4.65 13.49 27.43
N HIS A 110 -5.61 14.41 27.43
CA HIS A 110 -5.91 15.20 26.25
C HIS A 110 -6.30 16.62 26.66
N TYR A 111 -5.81 17.58 25.89
CA TYR A 111 -6.12 18.98 26.06
C TYR A 111 -6.37 19.60 24.70
N ALA A 112 -7.49 20.32 24.53
CA ALA A 112 -7.76 21.00 23.28
C ALA A 112 -8.37 22.38 23.47
N TYR A 113 -7.97 23.31 22.61
CA TYR A 113 -8.74 24.52 22.33
C TYR A 113 -9.52 24.31 21.04
N TYR A 114 -10.78 24.72 21.02
CA TYR A 114 -11.65 24.50 19.87
C TYR A 114 -12.61 25.66 19.61
N ASN A 115 -12.99 25.80 18.35
CA ASN A 115 -14.06 26.65 17.85
C ASN A 115 -14.77 25.90 16.72
N ILE A 116 -15.88 25.27 17.08
CA ILE A 116 -16.60 24.30 16.25
C ILE A 116 -18.05 24.77 16.10
N GLY A 117 -18.61 24.71 14.90
CA GLY A 117 -20.02 25.01 14.65
C GLY A 117 -20.41 24.79 13.19
N GLY A 118 -21.69 24.53 12.93
CA GLY A 118 -22.18 24.21 11.58
C GLY A 118 -21.78 22.80 11.11
N LEU A 119 -21.70 21.83 12.03
CA LEU A 119 -21.37 20.45 11.69
C LEU A 119 -22.56 19.72 11.06
N PRO A 120 -22.34 18.80 10.09
CA PRO A 120 -23.44 18.09 9.43
C PRO A 120 -24.24 17.22 10.40
N ASN A 121 -25.56 17.39 10.41
CA ASN A 121 -26.48 16.66 11.29
C ASN A 121 -26.59 15.16 10.98
N SER A 122 -26.11 14.73 9.81
CA SER A 122 -26.04 13.31 9.43
C SER A 122 -25.04 12.51 10.25
N ILE A 123 -24.08 13.18 10.90
CA ILE A 123 -23.00 12.55 11.69
C ILE A 123 -22.99 13.09 13.12
N PHE A 124 -23.40 14.34 13.31
CA PHE A 124 -23.40 15.05 14.60
C PHE A 124 -24.82 15.44 15.01
N SER A 125 -25.04 15.80 16.28
CA SER A 125 -26.36 16.21 16.74
C SER A 125 -26.85 17.50 16.07
N ASP A 126 -28.17 17.66 15.89
CA ASP A 126 -28.81 18.91 15.40
C ASP A 126 -28.38 20.16 16.20
N TYR A 127 -28.06 19.97 17.48
CA TYR A 127 -27.54 21.01 18.35
C TYR A 127 -26.16 21.54 17.90
N MET A 128 -25.30 20.68 17.35
CA MET A 128 -23.99 21.06 16.79
C MET A 128 -24.07 21.59 15.36
N ALA A 129 -25.16 21.28 14.66
CA ALA A 129 -25.45 21.85 13.34
C ALA A 129 -25.86 23.32 13.43
N THR A 130 -26.64 23.67 14.45
CA THR A 130 -27.24 25.00 14.60
C THR A 130 -26.44 25.96 15.49
N HIS A 131 -25.60 25.46 16.40
CA HIS A 131 -24.85 26.29 17.35
C HIS A 131 -23.35 26.25 17.12
N ARG A 132 -22.67 27.29 17.59
CA ARG A 132 -21.20 27.36 17.65
C ARG A 132 -20.72 27.31 19.10
N PHE A 133 -19.70 26.50 19.32
CA PHE A 133 -19.04 26.31 20.61
C PHE A 133 -17.58 26.69 20.51
N GLN A 134 -17.14 27.57 21.41
CA GLN A 134 -15.75 27.98 21.49
C GLN A 134 -15.28 27.85 22.93
N GLY A 135 -14.18 27.16 23.14
CA GLY A 135 -13.71 26.88 24.49
C GLY A 135 -12.49 25.99 24.52
N TRP A 136 -12.30 25.37 25.68
CA TRP A 136 -11.26 24.39 25.90
C TRP A 136 -11.80 23.15 26.59
N LEU A 137 -11.08 22.07 26.42
CA LEU A 137 -11.33 20.83 27.12
C LEU A 137 -10.04 20.24 27.67
N ALA A 138 -10.16 19.55 28.79
CA ALA A 138 -9.08 18.77 29.39
C ALA A 138 -9.64 17.46 29.94
N GLY A 139 -8.88 16.38 29.81
CA GLY A 139 -9.36 15.07 30.21
C GLY A 139 -8.29 14.01 30.23
N ALA A 140 -8.70 12.82 30.63
CA ALA A 140 -7.88 11.63 30.66
C ALA A 140 -8.70 10.38 30.32
N GLY A 141 -8.04 9.34 29.83
CA GLY A 141 -8.70 8.11 29.44
C GLY A 141 -7.73 6.95 29.33
N LEU A 142 -8.31 5.79 29.05
CA LEU A 142 -7.58 4.57 28.76
C LEU A 142 -7.75 4.24 27.28
N SER A 143 -6.73 3.63 26.71
CA SER A 143 -6.75 3.15 25.34
C SER A 143 -6.28 1.71 25.24
N TYR A 144 -6.72 1.06 24.18
CA TYR A 144 -6.21 -0.22 23.76
C TYR A 144 -5.89 -0.12 22.27
N GLY A 145 -4.78 -0.72 21.87
CA GLY A 145 -4.40 -0.77 20.48
C GLY A 145 -3.58 -1.98 20.11
N TYR A 146 -3.43 -2.16 18.81
CA TYR A 146 -2.60 -3.19 18.21
C TYR A 146 -1.73 -2.58 17.13
N ARG A 147 -0.43 -2.92 17.16
CA ARG A 147 0.54 -2.48 16.17
C ARG A 147 0.98 -3.62 15.26
N TRP A 148 0.82 -3.41 13.96
CA TRP A 148 1.41 -4.20 12.88
C TRP A 148 2.70 -3.55 12.41
N ASN A 149 3.80 -4.29 12.36
CA ASN A 149 5.04 -3.84 11.72
C ASN A 149 5.16 -4.56 10.38
N PHE A 150 5.20 -3.81 9.29
CA PHE A 150 5.31 -4.36 7.94
C PHE A 150 6.77 -4.51 7.52
N THR A 151 7.62 -3.57 7.93
CA THR A 151 9.06 -3.58 7.68
C THR A 151 9.82 -3.22 8.96
N ARG A 152 11.14 -3.05 8.85
CA ARG A 152 11.97 -2.58 9.98
C ARG A 152 11.56 -1.20 10.49
N ASN A 153 11.10 -0.33 9.59
CA ASN A 153 10.82 1.08 9.89
C ASN A 153 9.32 1.38 9.83
N TRP A 154 8.58 0.72 8.92
CA TRP A 154 7.15 0.99 8.71
C TRP A 154 6.26 0.06 9.54
N GLY A 155 5.24 0.66 10.14
CA GLY A 155 4.14 -0.05 10.78
C GLY A 155 2.85 0.76 10.74
N MET A 156 1.79 0.14 11.21
CA MET A 156 0.50 0.78 11.43
C MET A 156 -0.04 0.35 12.79
N GLU A 157 -0.84 1.20 13.43
CA GLU A 157 -1.59 0.82 14.62
C GLU A 157 -3.06 1.18 14.50
N ALA A 158 -3.91 0.32 15.05
CA ALA A 158 -5.29 0.65 15.35
C ALA A 158 -5.40 0.90 16.84
N THR A 159 -6.03 2.01 17.22
CA THR A 159 -6.20 2.41 18.62
C THR A 159 -7.63 2.87 18.86
N LEU A 160 -8.21 2.45 19.98
CA LEU A 160 -9.47 2.97 20.49
C LEU A 160 -9.30 3.32 21.97
N GLY A 161 -9.86 4.44 22.40
CA GLY A 161 -9.77 4.88 23.78
C GLY A 161 -11.05 5.53 24.27
N VAL A 162 -11.36 5.25 25.53
CA VAL A 162 -12.50 5.78 26.28
C VAL A 162 -11.99 6.61 27.44
N GLY A 163 -12.66 7.71 27.74
CA GLY A 163 -12.18 8.61 28.77
C GLY A 163 -13.19 9.66 29.17
N TYR A 164 -12.76 10.46 30.13
CA TYR A 164 -13.47 11.60 30.65
C TYR A 164 -12.87 12.89 30.08
N ALA A 165 -13.72 13.84 29.73
CA ALA A 165 -13.34 15.20 29.35
C ALA A 165 -14.20 16.22 30.11
N TYR A 166 -13.56 17.22 30.69
CA TYR A 166 -14.19 18.43 31.17
C TYR A 166 -14.12 19.49 30.06
N LEU A 167 -15.26 20.07 29.71
CA LEU A 167 -15.38 21.10 28.68
C LEU A 167 -15.84 22.40 29.34
N ASN A 168 -15.16 23.50 29.03
CA ASN A 168 -15.59 24.86 29.39
C ASN A 168 -15.66 25.70 28.11
N TYR A 169 -16.86 26.19 27.79
CA TYR A 169 -17.09 26.83 26.49
C TYR A 169 -18.17 27.91 26.55
N SER A 170 -18.01 28.89 25.66
CA SER A 170 -19.04 29.86 25.33
C SER A 170 -19.89 29.35 24.16
N LYS A 171 -21.20 29.53 24.28
CA LYS A 171 -22.21 29.21 23.26
C LYS A 171 -22.56 30.44 22.43
N TYR A 172 -22.84 30.25 21.15
CA TYR A 172 -23.27 31.31 20.23
C TYR A 172 -24.41 30.83 19.33
N GLU A 173 -25.36 31.71 19.02
CA GLU A 173 -26.57 31.42 18.22
C GLU A 173 -26.29 31.00 16.78
N CYS A 174 -25.20 31.46 16.16
CA CYS A 174 -25.04 31.34 14.70
C CYS A 174 -23.58 31.14 14.26
N VAL A 175 -23.42 30.46 13.11
CA VAL A 175 -22.14 30.05 12.54
C VAL A 175 -21.32 31.27 12.08
N THR A 176 -21.95 32.30 11.50
CA THR A 176 -21.31 33.52 10.92
C THR A 176 -21.03 34.60 11.96
N CYS A 177 -22.07 35.13 12.62
CA CYS A 177 -21.98 36.22 13.58
C CYS A 177 -23.09 36.07 14.65
N GLY A 178 -22.92 35.17 15.62
CA GLY A 178 -23.91 34.95 16.67
C GLY A 178 -23.63 35.74 17.95
N LYS A 179 -24.68 36.24 18.61
CA LYS A 179 -24.61 36.75 19.99
C LYS A 179 -24.17 35.61 20.92
N LYS A 180 -23.35 35.94 21.94
CA LYS A 180 -22.99 34.98 22.99
C LYS A 180 -24.25 34.63 23.78
N LEU A 181 -24.64 33.36 23.75
CA LEU A 181 -25.81 32.84 24.49
C LEU A 181 -25.51 32.64 25.97
N GLY A 182 -24.26 32.32 26.30
CA GLY A 182 -23.83 32.09 27.67
C GLY A 182 -22.56 31.23 27.73
N ASP A 183 -22.02 31.10 28.93
CA ASP A 183 -20.96 30.15 29.24
C ASP A 183 -21.56 28.89 29.84
N ALA A 184 -20.99 27.75 29.50
CA ALA A 184 -21.42 26.47 30.03
C ALA A 184 -20.22 25.55 30.29
N THR A 185 -20.43 24.63 31.21
CA THR A 185 -19.52 23.52 31.45
C THR A 185 -20.21 22.22 31.11
N ARG A 186 -19.43 21.21 30.71
CA ARG A 186 -19.96 19.86 30.47
C ARG A 186 -18.92 18.83 30.88
N HIS A 187 -19.41 17.78 31.53
CA HIS A 187 -18.67 16.56 31.79
C HIS A 187 -19.05 15.55 30.70
N TYR A 188 -18.06 15.07 29.95
CA TYR A 188 -18.23 14.08 28.90
C TYR A 188 -17.52 12.80 29.30
N PHE A 189 -18.19 11.66 29.11
CA PHE A 189 -17.59 10.35 29.21
C PHE A 189 -17.94 9.56 27.94
N GLY A 190 -16.93 8.99 27.29
CA GLY A 190 -17.13 8.26 26.04
C GLY A 190 -15.84 8.10 25.24
N PRO A 191 -15.96 7.86 23.92
CA PRO A 191 -14.80 7.81 23.03
C PRO A 191 -13.98 9.10 23.07
N THR A 192 -12.70 9.00 23.46
CA THR A 192 -11.76 10.14 23.53
C THR A 192 -10.50 9.92 22.70
N LYS A 193 -10.34 8.74 22.09
CA LYS A 193 -9.28 8.44 21.15
C LYS A 193 -9.78 7.41 20.14
N ALA A 194 -9.48 7.64 18.87
CA ALA A 194 -9.63 6.65 17.82
C ALA A 194 -8.55 6.90 16.78
N GLY A 195 -7.93 5.85 16.25
CA GLY A 195 -6.91 6.03 15.24
C GLY A 195 -6.61 4.81 14.42
N ILE A 196 -6.34 5.06 13.14
CA ILE A 196 -5.64 4.18 12.22
C ILE A 196 -4.38 4.94 11.83
N THR A 197 -3.27 4.60 12.46
CA THR A 197 -2.07 5.45 12.49
C THR A 197 -0.93 4.80 11.76
N LEU A 198 -0.41 5.47 10.73
CA LEU A 198 0.81 5.10 10.02
C LEU A 198 2.02 5.54 10.84
N ILE A 199 3.04 4.67 10.91
CA ILE A 199 4.21 4.84 11.77
C ILE A 199 5.49 4.62 10.95
N TYR A 200 6.44 5.53 11.09
CA TYR A 200 7.83 5.35 10.65
C TYR A 200 8.78 5.39 11.85
N THR A 201 9.58 4.36 12.05
CA THR A 201 10.46 4.21 13.22
C THR A 201 11.92 4.38 12.84
N PHE A 202 12.61 5.32 13.48
CA PHE A 202 14.06 5.49 13.44
C PHE A 202 14.70 4.70 14.58
N GLY A 203 15.78 3.99 14.29
CA GLY A 203 16.45 3.14 15.29
C GLY A 203 15.63 1.89 15.60
N GLY A 204 16.24 0.72 15.45
CA GLY A 204 15.55 -0.56 15.62
C GLY A 204 16.51 -1.73 15.42
N LYS A 205 16.17 -2.88 16.04
CA LYS A 205 17.01 -4.07 16.08
C LYS A 205 17.55 -4.40 14.68
N LYS A 206 18.88 -4.56 14.56
CA LYS A 206 19.48 -5.24 13.40
C LYS A 206 18.98 -6.69 13.46
N LYS A 207 18.45 -7.23 12.37
CA LYS A 207 18.14 -8.66 12.30
C LYS A 207 19.47 -9.39 12.48
N ALA A 208 19.59 -10.24 13.49
CA ALA A 208 20.72 -11.14 13.56
C ALA A 208 20.65 -12.02 12.31
N THR A 209 21.71 -12.00 11.50
CA THR A 209 21.88 -12.91 10.37
C THR A 209 21.96 -14.31 10.98
N VAL A 210 20.85 -15.05 10.94
CA VAL A 210 20.90 -16.48 11.24
C VAL A 210 21.53 -17.12 10.02
N SER A 211 22.80 -17.52 10.16
CA SER A 211 23.44 -18.40 9.19
C SER A 211 22.57 -19.66 9.07
N PRO A 212 22.21 -20.13 7.86
CA PRO A 212 21.50 -21.39 7.72
C PRO A 212 22.32 -22.49 8.41
N ALA A 213 21.66 -23.34 9.20
CA ALA A 213 22.29 -24.55 9.71
C ALA A 213 22.75 -25.40 8.51
N PRO A 214 23.93 -26.02 8.56
CA PRO A 214 24.38 -26.89 7.47
C PRO A 214 23.36 -28.01 7.26
N LEU A 215 22.92 -28.17 6.01
CA LEU A 215 22.10 -29.29 5.57
C LEU A 215 22.90 -30.58 5.76
N ASN A 216 22.45 -31.44 6.68
CA ASN A 216 23.00 -32.77 6.84
C ASN A 216 22.37 -33.66 5.76
N ILE A 217 23.08 -33.86 4.65
CA ILE A 217 22.68 -34.79 3.59
C ILE A 217 23.12 -36.19 4.07
N PRO A 218 22.20 -37.14 4.32
CA PRO A 218 22.59 -38.51 4.59
C PRO A 218 23.21 -39.14 3.34
N GLU A 219 24.30 -39.88 3.56
CA GLU A 219 25.09 -40.56 2.54
C GLU A 219 24.22 -41.59 1.80
N VAL A 220 24.11 -41.43 0.47
CA VAL A 220 23.37 -42.36 -0.39
C VAL A 220 24.19 -43.65 -0.49
N VAL A 221 23.70 -44.72 0.14
CA VAL A 221 24.23 -46.07 -0.02
C VAL A 221 23.95 -46.51 -1.45
N SER A 222 25.00 -46.61 -2.26
CA SER A 222 24.92 -47.13 -3.63
C SER A 222 24.85 -48.66 -3.56
N GLU A 223 23.66 -49.23 -3.71
CA GLU A 223 23.50 -50.67 -3.94
C GLU A 223 24.05 -51.02 -5.32
N THR A 224 25.05 -51.89 -5.34
CA THR A 224 25.62 -52.47 -6.56
C THR A 224 24.79 -53.70 -6.92
N THR A 225 23.95 -53.62 -7.94
CA THR A 225 23.32 -54.80 -8.56
C THR A 225 24.11 -55.23 -9.78
N THR A 226 24.57 -56.48 -9.74
CA THR A 226 25.21 -57.21 -10.84
C THR A 226 24.27 -57.32 -12.05
N PRO A 227 24.75 -57.16 -13.30
CA PRO A 227 23.89 -57.28 -14.46
C PRO A 227 23.63 -58.75 -14.79
N VAL A 228 22.36 -59.13 -14.87
CA VAL A 228 21.91 -60.35 -15.53
C VAL A 228 21.74 -60.01 -17.01
N ILE A 229 22.46 -60.72 -17.87
CA ILE A 229 22.31 -60.69 -19.32
C ILE A 229 21.12 -61.58 -19.70
N PRO A 230 20.14 -61.08 -20.47
CA PRO A 230 19.33 -61.93 -21.32
C PRO A 230 19.66 -61.70 -22.79
N VAL A 231 19.60 -62.81 -23.52
CA VAL A 231 19.97 -63.01 -24.91
C VAL A 231 19.03 -62.27 -25.86
N GLU A 232 19.68 -61.74 -26.90
CA GLU A 232 19.26 -61.16 -28.17
C GLU A 232 17.94 -61.66 -28.79
N GLU A 233 17.11 -60.72 -29.24
CA GLU A 233 16.19 -60.91 -30.37
C GLU A 233 16.22 -59.65 -31.24
N THR A 234 16.72 -59.79 -32.45
CA THR A 234 16.97 -58.72 -33.41
C THR A 234 15.70 -58.36 -34.18
N GLU A 235 15.09 -57.22 -33.84
CA GLU A 235 14.22 -56.48 -34.75
C GLU A 235 14.89 -55.15 -35.12
N PRO A 236 14.91 -54.75 -36.40
CA PRO A 236 15.47 -53.47 -36.81
C PRO A 236 14.52 -52.35 -36.34
N LYS A 237 14.72 -51.86 -35.13
CA LYS A 237 14.17 -50.56 -34.72
C LYS A 237 14.87 -49.49 -35.54
N VAL A 238 14.14 -48.93 -36.50
CA VAL A 238 14.42 -47.59 -37.03
C VAL A 238 14.40 -46.65 -35.83
N VAL A 239 15.57 -46.35 -35.27
CA VAL A 239 15.73 -45.28 -34.29
C VAL A 239 15.53 -44.00 -35.07
N THR A 240 14.29 -43.50 -35.07
CA THR A 240 14.07 -42.10 -35.38
C THR A 240 14.79 -41.33 -34.29
N ILE A 241 16.00 -40.85 -34.58
CA ILE A 241 16.66 -39.84 -33.77
C ILE A 241 15.78 -38.61 -33.89
N LEU A 242 14.80 -38.47 -32.98
CA LEU A 242 14.14 -37.19 -32.78
C LEU A 242 15.28 -36.22 -32.46
N PRO A 243 15.41 -35.09 -33.18
CA PRO A 243 16.43 -34.12 -32.87
C PRO A 243 16.30 -33.77 -31.39
N GLU A 244 17.41 -33.86 -30.66
CA GLU A 244 17.47 -33.42 -29.27
C GLU A 244 16.97 -31.97 -29.25
N LYS A 245 15.87 -31.72 -28.52
CA LYS A 245 15.24 -30.40 -28.51
C LYS A 245 16.30 -29.37 -28.14
N SER A 246 16.39 -28.31 -28.95
CA SER A 246 17.34 -27.24 -28.68
C SER A 246 17.07 -26.61 -27.30
N GLU A 247 18.08 -26.02 -26.65
CA GLU A 247 17.89 -25.30 -25.36
C GLU A 247 16.71 -24.30 -25.44
N ILE A 248 16.52 -23.75 -26.63
CA ILE A 248 15.48 -22.82 -27.06
C ILE A 248 14.06 -23.40 -26.99
N GLU A 249 13.87 -24.62 -27.49
CA GLU A 249 12.56 -25.29 -27.49
C GLU A 249 12.19 -25.69 -26.06
N ILE A 250 13.17 -26.15 -25.28
CA ILE A 250 12.98 -26.50 -23.86
C ILE A 250 12.57 -25.26 -23.06
N LEU A 251 13.20 -24.11 -23.32
CA LEU A 251 12.94 -22.89 -22.55
C LEU A 251 11.58 -22.27 -22.88
N SER A 252 11.19 -22.30 -24.16
CA SER A 252 9.89 -21.78 -24.62
C SER A 252 8.72 -22.70 -24.21
N GLU A 253 8.95 -24.02 -24.11
CA GLU A 253 7.97 -24.96 -23.53
C GLU A 253 7.80 -24.78 -22.02
N LYS A 254 8.91 -24.53 -21.30
CA LYS A 254 8.88 -24.31 -19.85
C LYS A 254 8.25 -22.97 -19.48
N TYR A 255 8.50 -21.93 -20.27
CA TYR A 255 8.10 -20.56 -19.98
C TYR A 255 7.37 -19.93 -21.17
N PRO A 256 6.02 -20.01 -21.24
CA PRO A 256 5.22 -19.47 -22.36
C PRO A 256 5.36 -17.97 -22.62
N PHE A 257 5.88 -17.21 -21.64
CA PHE A 257 6.16 -15.78 -21.76
C PHE A 257 7.53 -15.48 -22.40
N VAL A 258 8.31 -16.52 -22.71
CA VAL A 258 9.60 -16.44 -23.39
C VAL A 258 9.41 -16.84 -24.84
N LEU A 259 9.75 -15.94 -25.76
CA LEU A 259 9.43 -16.06 -27.18
C LEU A 259 10.65 -15.76 -28.05
N PRO A 260 10.73 -16.29 -29.27
CA PRO A 260 11.79 -15.95 -30.21
C PRO A 260 11.69 -14.48 -30.65
N ALA A 261 12.83 -13.86 -30.93
CA ALA A 261 12.92 -12.47 -31.36
C ALA A 261 12.18 -12.18 -32.68
N SER A 262 11.94 -13.21 -33.51
CA SER A 262 11.13 -13.11 -34.72
C SER A 262 9.67 -12.76 -34.46
N GLU A 263 9.17 -13.07 -33.25
CA GLU A 263 7.82 -12.66 -32.87
C GLU A 263 7.74 -11.20 -32.45
N PHE A 264 8.85 -10.59 -32.03
CA PHE A 264 8.87 -9.20 -31.58
C PHE A 264 8.64 -8.24 -32.76
N ASP A 265 7.49 -7.56 -32.77
CA ASP A 265 7.16 -6.50 -33.72
C ASP A 265 7.59 -5.13 -33.15
N PRO A 266 8.66 -4.51 -33.65
CA PRO A 266 9.11 -3.21 -33.15
C PRO A 266 8.19 -2.05 -33.54
N ALA A 267 7.38 -2.20 -34.59
CA ALA A 267 6.40 -1.19 -35.00
C ALA A 267 5.14 -1.25 -34.12
N ASN A 268 4.82 -2.43 -33.58
CA ASN A 268 3.75 -2.61 -32.61
C ASN A 268 4.20 -3.51 -31.44
N PRO A 269 5.04 -3.00 -30.53
CA PRO A 269 5.59 -3.78 -29.41
C PRO A 269 4.52 -4.19 -28.36
N ILE A 270 3.27 -3.82 -28.64
CA ILE A 270 2.10 -3.81 -27.77
C ILE A 270 0.97 -4.67 -28.39
N ARG A 271 1.17 -5.25 -29.59
CA ARG A 271 0.16 -6.03 -30.36
C ARG A 271 -0.48 -7.17 -29.55
N TYR A 272 0.24 -7.69 -28.56
CA TYR A 272 -0.14 -8.82 -27.72
C TYR A 272 -1.25 -8.57 -26.68
N TYR A 273 -1.65 -7.33 -26.43
CA TYR A 273 -2.58 -7.03 -25.31
C TYR A 273 -4.07 -7.29 -25.61
N ASN A 274 -4.42 -7.60 -26.86
CA ASN A 274 -5.81 -7.80 -27.28
C ASN A 274 -6.24 -9.28 -27.21
N ASP A 275 -5.41 -10.23 -27.66
CA ASP A 275 -5.83 -11.64 -27.84
C ASP A 275 -4.94 -12.71 -27.17
N GLU A 276 -3.73 -12.36 -26.66
CA GLU A 276 -2.74 -13.35 -26.19
C GLU A 276 -2.34 -13.21 -24.71
N ARG A 277 -3.31 -12.94 -23.82
CA ARG A 277 -3.02 -12.77 -22.38
C ARG A 277 -2.96 -14.06 -21.58
N ASP A 278 -3.18 -15.21 -22.21
CA ASP A 278 -3.16 -16.50 -21.51
C ASP A 278 -1.72 -17.00 -21.29
N ASN A 279 -0.76 -16.49 -22.07
CA ASN A 279 0.66 -16.89 -22.04
C ASN A 279 1.60 -15.80 -21.50
N VAL A 280 1.07 -14.74 -20.86
CA VAL A 280 1.91 -13.67 -20.29
C VAL A 280 2.17 -13.89 -18.81
N LEU A 281 3.41 -13.68 -18.40
CA LEU A 281 3.76 -13.68 -16.99
C LEU A 281 3.24 -12.41 -16.33
N THR A 282 2.57 -12.57 -15.18
CA THR A 282 1.83 -11.49 -14.54
C THR A 282 2.28 -11.25 -13.10
N VAL A 283 2.62 -9.99 -12.78
CA VAL A 283 2.86 -9.51 -11.41
C VAL A 283 1.63 -8.75 -10.91
N TYR A 284 1.19 -9.07 -9.70
CA TYR A 284 0.01 -8.50 -9.07
C TYR A 284 0.36 -7.45 -8.01
N TYR A 285 -0.53 -6.49 -7.81
CA TYR A 285 -0.33 -5.40 -6.85
C TYR A 285 -1.57 -5.21 -5.97
N PRO A 286 -1.39 -4.88 -4.67
CA PRO A 286 -2.50 -4.43 -3.86
C PRO A 286 -3.17 -3.16 -4.39
N VAL A 287 -4.36 -2.87 -3.88
CA VAL A 287 -5.13 -1.67 -4.24
C VAL A 287 -4.27 -0.42 -4.05
N ASN A 288 -4.23 0.43 -5.07
CA ASN A 288 -3.53 1.72 -5.03
C ASN A 288 -2.04 1.62 -4.67
N LYS A 289 -1.39 0.51 -5.03
CA LYS A 289 0.06 0.28 -4.86
C LYS A 289 0.72 -0.01 -6.21
N SER A 290 1.96 0.43 -6.32
CA SER A 290 2.88 0.16 -7.44
C SER A 290 4.16 -0.57 -7.02
N VAL A 291 4.33 -0.81 -5.71
CA VAL A 291 5.46 -1.57 -5.16
C VAL A 291 5.16 -3.07 -5.26
N ILE A 292 6.14 -3.83 -5.75
CA ILE A 292 6.04 -5.30 -5.81
C ILE A 292 6.08 -5.86 -4.38
N GLU A 293 5.00 -6.55 -4.00
CA GLU A 293 4.94 -7.33 -2.77
C GLU A 293 5.12 -8.81 -3.13
N SER A 294 6.28 -9.40 -2.81
CA SER A 294 6.61 -10.76 -3.24
C SER A 294 5.64 -11.83 -2.72
N TYR A 295 4.98 -11.62 -1.59
CA TYR A 295 4.03 -12.60 -1.05
C TYR A 295 2.57 -12.32 -1.43
N PHE A 296 2.30 -11.25 -2.19
CA PHE A 296 0.95 -10.91 -2.63
C PHE A 296 0.57 -11.72 -3.88
N ALA A 297 -0.61 -12.34 -3.84
CA ALA A 297 -1.24 -13.00 -5.01
C ALA A 297 -0.30 -13.91 -5.84
N GLY A 298 0.56 -14.70 -5.18
CA GLY A 298 1.44 -15.65 -5.85
C GLY A 298 2.69 -15.04 -6.50
N ASN A 299 2.95 -13.74 -6.31
CA ASN A 299 4.10 -13.04 -6.90
C ASN A 299 5.43 -13.73 -6.65
N SER A 300 5.61 -14.47 -5.55
CA SER A 300 6.87 -15.15 -5.25
C SER A 300 7.21 -16.19 -6.32
N ALA A 301 6.20 -16.95 -6.77
CA ALA A 301 6.37 -17.93 -7.84
C ALA A 301 6.58 -17.23 -9.19
N THR A 302 5.80 -16.19 -9.48
CA THR A 302 5.95 -15.37 -10.69
C THR A 302 7.35 -14.78 -10.82
N LEU A 303 7.83 -14.13 -9.76
CA LEU A 303 9.15 -13.48 -9.74
C LEU A 303 10.28 -14.51 -9.80
N ALA A 304 10.10 -15.69 -9.20
CA ALA A 304 11.05 -16.79 -9.33
C ALA A 304 11.12 -17.30 -10.77
N ALA A 305 9.98 -17.55 -11.43
CA ALA A 305 9.93 -17.98 -12.83
C ALA A 305 10.53 -16.93 -13.77
N LEU A 306 10.25 -15.64 -13.54
CA LEU A 306 10.87 -14.54 -14.29
C LEU A 306 12.39 -14.57 -14.19
N LEU A 307 12.92 -14.63 -12.97
CA LEU A 307 14.37 -14.61 -12.75
C LEU A 307 15.04 -15.88 -13.26
N ASP A 308 14.40 -17.05 -13.12
CA ASP A 308 14.90 -18.30 -13.69
C ASP A 308 15.01 -18.17 -15.21
N ALA A 309 13.92 -17.80 -15.89
CA ALA A 309 13.92 -17.63 -17.35
C ALA A 309 14.98 -16.65 -17.84
N VAL A 310 15.05 -15.45 -17.23
CA VAL A 310 16.01 -14.41 -17.61
C VAL A 310 17.45 -14.88 -17.38
N ARG A 311 17.75 -15.51 -16.23
CA ARG A 311 19.10 -16.02 -15.93
C ARG A 311 19.48 -17.19 -16.81
N SER A 312 18.54 -18.06 -17.16
CA SER A 312 18.79 -19.18 -18.06
C SER A 312 19.25 -18.71 -19.43
N ILE A 313 18.57 -17.73 -20.07
CA ILE A 313 19.06 -17.24 -21.37
C ILE A 313 20.28 -16.33 -21.25
N VAL A 314 20.43 -15.56 -20.16
CA VAL A 314 21.65 -14.76 -19.92
C VAL A 314 22.91 -15.62 -19.75
N ASN A 315 22.79 -16.78 -19.10
CA ASN A 315 23.92 -17.68 -18.83
C ASN A 315 24.16 -18.72 -19.93
N SER A 316 23.26 -18.82 -20.91
CA SER A 316 23.42 -19.71 -22.07
C SER A 316 24.49 -19.16 -23.01
N LYS A 317 25.23 -20.07 -23.65
CA LYS A 317 26.20 -19.73 -24.70
C LYS A 317 25.56 -19.68 -26.08
N GLU A 318 24.31 -20.14 -26.21
CA GLU A 318 23.61 -20.30 -27.49
C GLU A 318 22.51 -19.26 -27.67
N THR A 319 22.12 -18.56 -26.60
CA THR A 319 21.02 -17.59 -26.62
C THR A 319 21.41 -16.27 -25.99
N LYS A 320 20.70 -15.21 -26.38
CA LYS A 320 20.80 -13.88 -25.77
C LYS A 320 19.43 -13.23 -25.67
N ILE A 321 19.25 -12.35 -24.69
CA ILE A 321 18.04 -11.53 -24.58
C ILE A 321 18.11 -10.38 -25.58
N CYS A 322 17.14 -10.34 -26.48
CA CYS A 322 16.94 -9.24 -27.44
C CYS A 322 16.13 -8.09 -26.83
N ARG A 323 15.06 -8.43 -26.11
CA ARG A 323 14.12 -7.46 -25.56
C ARG A 323 13.36 -8.06 -24.39
N ILE A 324 13.08 -7.27 -23.36
CA ILE A 324 12.07 -7.59 -22.34
C ILE A 324 11.01 -6.51 -22.44
N VAL A 325 9.77 -6.88 -22.70
CA VAL A 325 8.65 -5.95 -22.76
C VAL A 325 7.86 -6.05 -21.48
N ILE A 326 7.64 -4.92 -20.83
CA ILE A 326 6.95 -4.82 -19.55
C ILE A 326 5.84 -3.78 -19.69
N ALA A 327 4.59 -4.22 -19.61
CA ALA A 327 3.43 -3.33 -19.66
C ALA A 327 2.73 -3.29 -18.32
N GLY A 328 2.64 -2.09 -17.75
CA GLY A 328 1.93 -1.87 -16.50
C GLY A 328 0.49 -1.45 -16.72
N PHE A 329 -0.40 -1.86 -15.82
CA PHE A 329 -1.82 -1.57 -15.88
C PHE A 329 -2.40 -1.25 -14.51
N ALA A 330 -3.48 -0.49 -14.50
CA ALA A 330 -4.34 -0.26 -13.36
C ALA A 330 -5.73 -0.87 -13.61
N SER A 331 -6.42 -1.28 -12.55
CA SER A 331 -7.86 -1.50 -12.66
C SER A 331 -8.51 -0.16 -13.02
N PRO A 332 -9.63 -0.15 -13.76
CA PRO A 332 -10.32 1.07 -14.16
C PRO A 332 -11.07 1.71 -12.98
N GLU A 333 -10.39 1.85 -11.83
CA GLU A 333 -10.89 2.39 -10.57
C GLU A 333 -10.15 3.69 -10.26
N GLY A 334 -10.83 4.82 -10.37
CA GLY A 334 -10.25 6.14 -10.08
C GLY A 334 -9.99 6.97 -11.34
N SER A 335 -9.46 8.18 -11.15
CA SER A 335 -9.23 9.10 -12.26
C SER A 335 -8.19 8.57 -13.24
N ALA A 336 -8.35 8.91 -14.53
CA ALA A 336 -7.43 8.49 -15.60
C ALA A 336 -5.96 8.79 -15.28
N SER A 337 -5.65 9.96 -14.72
CA SER A 337 -4.28 10.35 -14.33
C SER A 337 -3.67 9.46 -13.26
N VAL A 338 -4.45 9.07 -12.25
CA VAL A 338 -4.02 8.16 -11.18
C VAL A 338 -3.77 6.75 -11.75
N ASN A 339 -4.64 6.28 -12.63
CA ASN A 339 -4.47 4.97 -13.27
C ASN A 339 -3.26 4.93 -14.19
N GLU A 340 -3.01 6.00 -14.95
CA GLU A 340 -1.82 6.16 -15.78
C GLU A 340 -0.54 6.20 -14.93
N GLN A 341 -0.53 6.95 -13.83
CA GLN A 341 0.61 6.99 -12.93
C GLN A 341 0.90 5.61 -12.33
N LEU A 342 -0.13 4.95 -11.77
CA LEU A 342 0.00 3.62 -11.17
C LEU A 342 0.52 2.59 -12.17
N ALA A 343 -0.02 2.58 -13.39
CA ALA A 343 0.40 1.69 -14.46
C ALA A 343 1.89 1.90 -14.81
N GLY A 344 2.32 3.15 -14.99
CA GLY A 344 3.73 3.47 -15.26
C GLY A 344 4.67 3.04 -14.14
N GLU A 345 4.30 3.32 -12.89
CA GLU A 345 5.12 2.96 -11.72
C GLU A 345 5.21 1.43 -11.53
N ARG A 346 4.15 0.68 -11.80
CA ARG A 346 4.15 -0.79 -11.74
C ARG A 346 5.09 -1.41 -12.78
N ALA A 347 5.04 -0.92 -14.02
CA ALA A 347 5.97 -1.37 -15.06
C ALA A 347 7.43 -1.08 -14.66
N ALA A 348 7.69 0.12 -14.12
CA ALA A 348 9.01 0.50 -13.63
C ALA A 348 9.48 -0.39 -12.47
N ALA A 349 8.59 -0.76 -11.54
CA ALA A 349 8.93 -1.62 -10.42
C ALA A 349 9.42 -3.00 -10.87
N VAL A 350 8.80 -3.61 -11.91
CA VAL A 350 9.28 -4.89 -12.45
C VAL A 350 10.62 -4.74 -13.16
N ARG A 351 10.82 -3.67 -13.95
CA ARG A 351 12.14 -3.37 -14.54
C ARG A 351 13.20 -3.30 -13.45
N ASP A 352 12.96 -2.50 -12.42
CA ASP A 352 13.94 -2.28 -11.35
C ASP A 352 14.22 -3.59 -10.58
N TYR A 353 13.21 -4.44 -10.43
CA TYR A 353 13.38 -5.79 -9.88
C TYR A 353 14.28 -6.68 -10.75
N ILE A 354 14.10 -6.67 -12.08
CA ILE A 354 14.95 -7.44 -13.02
C ILE A 354 16.39 -6.92 -12.96
N LEU A 355 16.60 -5.60 -13.06
CA LEU A 355 17.92 -4.97 -13.04
C LEU A 355 18.67 -5.22 -11.72
N ALA A 356 17.96 -5.28 -10.59
CA ALA A 356 18.57 -5.56 -9.29
C ALA A 356 19.00 -7.01 -9.11
N ASN A 357 18.47 -7.95 -9.90
CA ASN A 357 18.64 -9.39 -9.70
C ASN A 357 19.29 -10.13 -10.88
N THR A 358 19.61 -9.42 -11.96
CA THR A 358 20.17 -9.97 -13.20
C THR A 358 21.14 -8.96 -13.83
N PRO A 359 22.10 -9.39 -14.66
CA PRO A 359 23.03 -8.49 -15.35
C PRO A 359 22.42 -7.86 -16.62
N VAL A 360 21.10 -7.94 -16.82
CA VAL A 360 20.42 -7.35 -17.98
C VAL A 360 20.57 -5.84 -17.98
N SER A 361 20.84 -5.27 -19.16
CA SER A 361 20.95 -3.81 -19.33
C SER A 361 19.57 -3.15 -19.34
N LYS A 362 19.50 -1.88 -18.93
CA LYS A 362 18.24 -1.12 -18.93
C LYS A 362 17.70 -0.95 -20.35
N GLU A 363 18.58 -0.87 -21.34
CA GLU A 363 18.31 -0.67 -22.76
C GLU A 363 17.63 -1.89 -23.40
N THR A 364 17.80 -3.06 -22.80
CA THR A 364 17.10 -4.30 -23.18
C THR A 364 15.63 -4.28 -22.76
N ILE A 365 15.23 -3.41 -21.82
CA ILE A 365 13.88 -3.38 -21.26
C ILE A 365 13.06 -2.25 -21.88
N LEU A 366 11.94 -2.59 -22.51
CA LEU A 366 10.95 -1.66 -23.03
C LEU A 366 9.75 -1.59 -22.08
N LEU A 367 9.50 -0.39 -21.52
CA LEU A 367 8.34 -0.14 -20.68
C LEU A 367 7.17 0.39 -21.50
N HIS A 368 5.96 -0.09 -21.17
CA HIS A 368 4.72 0.43 -21.69
C HIS A 368 3.76 0.80 -20.55
N ASN A 369 3.17 1.99 -20.66
CA ASN A 369 2.11 2.44 -19.75
C ASN A 369 0.75 2.14 -20.37
N GLY A 370 0.11 1.07 -19.89
CA GLY A 370 -1.20 0.64 -20.35
C GLY A 370 -2.37 1.38 -19.71
N SER A 371 -2.13 2.31 -18.78
CA SER A 371 -3.16 3.03 -18.01
C SER A 371 -4.20 2.08 -17.40
N ALA A 372 -5.48 2.45 -17.42
CA ALA A 372 -6.59 1.60 -17.00
C ALA A 372 -6.86 0.45 -17.99
N ASP A 373 -6.90 -0.78 -17.50
CA ASP A 373 -7.08 -2.00 -18.31
C ASP A 373 -8.53 -2.23 -18.75
N TRP A 374 -9.04 -1.33 -19.59
CA TRP A 374 -10.39 -1.42 -20.14
C TRP A 374 -10.58 -2.67 -21.03
N GLN A 375 -9.54 -3.10 -21.74
CA GLN A 375 -9.61 -4.30 -22.58
C GLN A 375 -9.64 -5.58 -21.75
N GLY A 376 -8.85 -5.65 -20.67
CA GLY A 376 -8.95 -6.72 -19.69
C GLY A 376 -10.34 -6.78 -19.06
N LEU A 377 -10.89 -5.62 -18.67
CA LEU A 377 -12.25 -5.55 -18.14
C LEU A 377 -13.27 -6.06 -19.14
N ARG A 378 -13.21 -5.60 -20.40
CA ARG A 378 -14.10 -6.05 -21.47
C ARG A 378 -14.12 -7.57 -21.58
N ARG A 379 -12.95 -8.22 -21.61
CA ARG A 379 -12.83 -9.68 -21.72
C ARG A 379 -13.41 -10.39 -20.50
N LEU A 380 -13.13 -9.91 -19.29
CA LEU A 380 -13.71 -10.47 -18.06
C LEU A 380 -15.24 -10.33 -18.03
N VAL A 381 -15.77 -9.18 -18.48
CA VAL A 381 -17.22 -8.97 -18.58
C VAL A 381 -17.83 -9.90 -19.61
N ALA A 382 -17.23 -10.03 -20.80
CA ALA A 382 -17.74 -10.90 -21.86
C ALA A 382 -17.75 -12.38 -21.45
N ALA A 383 -16.79 -12.82 -20.64
CA ALA A 383 -16.68 -14.20 -20.15
C ALA A 383 -17.60 -14.52 -18.96
N ASP A 384 -18.14 -13.51 -18.26
CA ASP A 384 -18.96 -13.71 -17.05
C ASP A 384 -20.43 -13.31 -17.29
N SER A 385 -21.27 -14.30 -17.56
CA SER A 385 -22.71 -14.12 -17.81
C SER A 385 -23.49 -13.63 -16.58
N ASN A 386 -22.89 -13.61 -15.38
CA ASN A 386 -23.53 -13.11 -14.16
C ASN A 386 -23.44 -11.59 -14.00
N VAL A 387 -22.68 -10.89 -14.86
CA VAL A 387 -22.56 -9.43 -14.80
C VAL A 387 -23.94 -8.79 -15.05
N PRO A 388 -24.49 -8.00 -14.10
CA PRO A 388 -25.75 -7.31 -14.31
C PRO A 388 -25.67 -6.36 -15.52
N SER A 389 -26.67 -6.39 -16.41
CA SER A 389 -26.68 -5.56 -17.64
C SER A 389 -25.42 -5.74 -18.49
N GLN A 390 -24.91 -6.97 -18.60
CA GLN A 390 -23.66 -7.31 -19.29
C GLN A 390 -23.55 -6.69 -20.69
N ARG A 391 -24.62 -6.76 -21.49
CA ARG A 391 -24.65 -6.23 -22.87
C ARG A 391 -24.42 -4.72 -22.88
N GLU A 392 -25.09 -3.98 -22.00
CA GLU A 392 -24.94 -2.53 -21.86
C GLU A 392 -23.57 -2.14 -21.29
N VAL A 393 -23.01 -2.94 -20.38
CA VAL A 393 -21.64 -2.75 -19.89
C VAL A 393 -20.64 -2.86 -21.05
N LEU A 394 -20.76 -3.91 -21.88
CA LEU A 394 -19.91 -4.09 -23.05
C LEU A 394 -20.08 -2.95 -24.06
N GLU A 395 -21.31 -2.52 -24.33
CA GLU A 395 -21.60 -1.38 -25.20
C GLU A 395 -20.93 -0.09 -24.70
N ILE A 396 -20.99 0.19 -23.39
CA ILE A 396 -20.31 1.35 -22.78
C ILE A 396 -18.79 1.23 -22.96
N ILE A 397 -18.20 0.07 -22.70
CA ILE A 397 -16.76 -0.14 -22.84
C ILE A 397 -16.32 0.01 -24.31
N ASP A 398 -17.12 -0.46 -25.26
CA ASP A 398 -16.75 -0.50 -26.68
C ASP A 398 -16.93 0.85 -27.38
N THR A 399 -17.97 1.60 -27.02
CA THR A 399 -18.40 2.77 -27.81
C THR A 399 -18.15 4.12 -27.14
N ARG A 400 -17.99 4.16 -25.81
CA ARG A 400 -17.90 5.43 -25.07
C ARG A 400 -16.45 5.83 -24.83
N PRO A 401 -16.13 7.13 -24.90
CA PRO A 401 -14.80 7.61 -24.55
C PRO A 401 -14.51 7.33 -23.06
N ILE A 402 -13.23 7.10 -22.74
CA ILE A 402 -12.80 6.94 -21.33
C ILE A 402 -13.24 8.16 -20.52
N TRP A 403 -13.04 9.35 -21.08
CA TRP A 403 -13.49 10.63 -20.53
C TRP A 403 -13.77 11.62 -21.67
N ASP A 404 -14.93 12.26 -21.63
CA ASP A 404 -15.29 13.39 -22.49
C ASP A 404 -15.33 14.67 -21.64
N SER A 405 -14.38 15.57 -21.91
CA SER A 405 -14.26 16.84 -21.20
C SER A 405 -15.41 17.82 -21.46
N ARG A 406 -16.16 17.67 -22.55
CA ARG A 406 -17.28 18.56 -22.88
C ARG A 406 -18.52 18.20 -22.08
N THR A 407 -18.84 16.92 -22.00
CA THR A 407 -20.00 16.42 -21.25
C THR A 407 -19.67 16.14 -19.78
N GLN A 408 -18.39 16.13 -19.40
CA GLN A 408 -17.90 15.72 -18.07
C GLN A 408 -18.39 14.31 -17.71
N THR A 409 -18.47 13.42 -18.72
CA THR A 409 -18.88 12.03 -18.58
C THR A 409 -17.90 11.09 -19.27
N GLY A 410 -17.90 9.84 -18.87
CA GLY A 410 -17.05 8.81 -19.49
C GLY A 410 -17.54 7.41 -19.13
N ARG A 411 -16.79 6.39 -19.54
CA ARG A 411 -17.11 4.97 -19.25
C ARG A 411 -17.47 4.75 -17.78
N GLN A 412 -16.63 5.23 -16.87
CA GLN A 412 -16.84 5.05 -15.43
C GLN A 412 -18.14 5.72 -14.96
N THR A 413 -18.42 6.95 -15.37
CA THR A 413 -19.66 7.66 -15.02
C THR A 413 -20.90 6.88 -15.46
N LEU A 414 -20.89 6.40 -16.71
CA LEU A 414 -22.01 5.64 -17.29
C LEU A 414 -22.20 4.29 -16.59
N LEU A 415 -21.10 3.60 -16.23
CA LEU A 415 -21.15 2.33 -15.50
C LEU A 415 -21.67 2.50 -14.06
N HIS A 416 -21.37 3.62 -13.39
CA HIS A 416 -21.95 3.93 -12.07
C HIS A 416 -23.46 4.22 -12.14
N GLN A 417 -23.93 4.81 -13.23
CA GLN A 417 -25.36 5.11 -13.43
C GLN A 417 -26.16 3.89 -13.89
N LEU A 418 -25.53 3.01 -14.69
CA LEU A 418 -26.17 1.82 -15.24
C LEU A 418 -26.75 0.95 -14.12
N ASN A 419 -28.04 0.63 -14.25
CA ASN A 419 -28.73 -0.30 -13.37
C ASN A 419 -28.62 0.06 -11.86
N GLY A 420 -28.60 1.36 -11.54
CA GLY A 420 -28.45 1.85 -10.17
C GLY A 420 -27.08 1.54 -9.55
N GLY A 421 -26.05 1.35 -10.36
CA GLY A 421 -24.68 1.02 -9.91
C GLY A 421 -24.43 -0.46 -9.64
N ARG A 422 -25.42 -1.34 -9.81
CA ARG A 422 -25.28 -2.78 -9.56
C ARG A 422 -24.20 -3.45 -10.40
N SER A 423 -24.11 -3.08 -11.69
CA SER A 423 -23.08 -3.57 -12.59
C SER A 423 -21.68 -3.16 -12.10
N TRP A 424 -21.52 -1.91 -11.66
CA TRP A 424 -20.27 -1.39 -11.12
C TRP A 424 -19.83 -2.16 -9.86
N GLU A 425 -20.72 -2.31 -8.87
CA GLU A 425 -20.39 -3.01 -7.63
C GLU A 425 -20.07 -4.50 -7.86
N TYR A 426 -20.76 -5.15 -8.81
CA TYR A 426 -20.42 -6.51 -9.22
C TYR A 426 -19.00 -6.58 -9.81
N MET A 427 -18.68 -5.71 -10.77
CA MET A 427 -17.35 -5.70 -11.40
C MET A 427 -16.26 -5.37 -10.38
N LYS A 428 -16.51 -4.41 -9.48
CA LYS A 428 -15.59 -4.02 -8.41
C LYS A 428 -15.27 -5.16 -7.45
N THR A 429 -16.26 -5.99 -7.14
CA THR A 429 -16.10 -7.10 -6.21
C THR A 429 -15.46 -8.32 -6.89
N ASN A 430 -15.88 -8.65 -8.11
CA ASN A 430 -15.59 -9.95 -8.73
C ASN A 430 -14.55 -9.89 -9.85
N LEU A 431 -14.43 -8.76 -10.56
CA LEU A 431 -13.61 -8.64 -11.77
C LEU A 431 -12.38 -7.75 -11.56
N PHE A 432 -12.52 -6.58 -10.94
CA PHE A 432 -11.41 -5.65 -10.74
C PHE A 432 -10.23 -6.25 -9.95
N PRO A 433 -10.43 -7.14 -8.94
CA PRO A 433 -9.31 -7.83 -8.31
C PRO A 433 -8.47 -8.65 -9.30
N LYS A 434 -9.08 -9.21 -10.35
CA LYS A 434 -8.39 -9.96 -11.42
C LYS A 434 -7.65 -9.03 -12.39
N LEU A 435 -8.07 -7.77 -12.50
CA LEU A 435 -7.41 -6.69 -13.24
C LEU A 435 -6.33 -5.95 -12.43
N ARG A 436 -6.04 -6.41 -11.21
CA ARG A 436 -4.86 -5.97 -10.46
C ARG A 436 -3.60 -6.74 -10.88
N ASN A 437 -3.66 -7.39 -12.04
CA ASN A 437 -2.53 -7.85 -12.84
C ASN A 437 -1.70 -6.65 -13.31
N GLY A 438 -1.04 -5.99 -12.37
CA GLY A 438 -0.48 -4.67 -12.61
C GLY A 438 0.72 -4.65 -13.53
N THR A 439 1.25 -5.81 -13.96
CA THR A 439 2.28 -5.86 -14.99
C THR A 439 2.28 -7.17 -15.79
N PHE A 440 2.27 -7.07 -17.13
CA PHE A 440 2.54 -8.19 -18.05
C PHE A 440 3.97 -8.14 -18.55
N ILE A 441 4.59 -9.31 -18.67
CA ILE A 441 5.99 -9.46 -19.05
C ILE A 441 6.11 -10.45 -20.20
N ARG A 442 6.88 -10.08 -21.23
CA ARG A 442 7.40 -10.99 -22.25
C ARG A 442 8.91 -10.83 -22.37
N VAL A 443 9.59 -11.94 -22.60
CA VAL A 443 11.05 -11.99 -22.79
C VAL A 443 11.32 -12.53 -24.19
N TYR A 444 12.05 -11.77 -25.00
CA TYR A 444 12.42 -12.15 -26.35
C TYR A 444 13.88 -12.51 -26.41
N TRP A 445 14.17 -13.68 -26.97
CA TRP A 445 15.52 -14.19 -27.11
C TRP A 445 15.88 -14.42 -28.59
N SER A 446 17.16 -14.38 -28.94
CA SER A 446 17.65 -14.88 -30.23
C SER A 446 18.76 -15.87 -30.03
N SER A 447 18.99 -16.72 -31.03
CA SER A 447 20.19 -17.52 -31.10
C SER A 447 21.40 -16.59 -31.23
N THR A 448 22.51 -16.96 -30.62
CA THR A 448 23.82 -16.41 -30.98
C THR A 448 24.35 -17.27 -32.12
N ASP A 449 24.50 -16.68 -33.31
CA ASP A 449 25.13 -17.37 -34.44
C ASP A 449 26.46 -17.99 -33.98
N ARG A 450 26.64 -19.31 -34.21
CA ARG A 450 27.87 -20.04 -33.90
C ARG A 450 29.01 -19.62 -34.82
#